data_AF-A0A9C9W3S9-F1
#
_entry.id   AF-A0A9C9W3S9-F1
#
_cell.length_a   1.000
_cell.length_b   1.000
_cell.length_c   1.000
_cell.angle_alpha   90.00
_cell.angle_beta   90.00
_cell.angle_gamma   90.00
#
_symmetry.space_group_name_H-M   'P 1'
#
loop_
_entity.id
_entity.type
_entity.pdbx_description
1 polymer ?
#
loop_
_entity_poly.entity_id
_entity_poly.type
_entity_poly.pdbx_seq_one_letter_code
_entity_poly.pdbx_strand_id
1 'polypeptide(L)'
;MEYQVVAGDSLWSISGKAETYDDPYQWPLIYKENRDRIKDADLIYPGQKLAVDLNPSSADVQAAIEHARHRGAWALGVVEDSDRRYLGGSLELR
;
A
#
# COMPACT_ATOMS: atom_id res chain seq x y z
N MET A 1 2.10 10.40 -9.98
CA MET A 1 2.74 11.44 -9.14
C MET A 1 3.88 10.80 -8.34
N GLU A 2 4.91 11.56 -7.97
CA GLU A 2 5.90 11.12 -6.98
C GLU A 2 5.60 11.80 -5.63
N TYR A 3 5.43 11.02 -4.58
CA TYR A 3 5.20 11.49 -3.22
C TYR A 3 6.46 11.24 -2.37
N GLN A 4 6.93 12.25 -1.63
CA GLN A 4 8.05 12.10 -0.70
C GLN A 4 7.49 11.87 0.71
N VAL A 5 7.80 10.70 1.28
CA VAL A 5 7.40 10.32 2.64
C VAL A 5 8.00 11.30 3.64
N VAL A 6 7.17 11.83 4.54
CA VAL A 6 7.61 12.66 5.67
C VAL A 6 7.50 11.91 6.99
N ALA A 7 8.12 12.44 8.05
CA ALA A 7 8.04 11.83 9.37
C ALA A 7 6.59 11.73 9.86
N GLY A 8 6.18 10.52 10.26
CA GLY A 8 4.82 10.22 10.72
C GLY A 8 3.86 9.75 9.62
N ASP A 9 4.28 9.72 8.35
CA ASP A 9 3.47 9.13 7.30
C ASP A 9 3.40 7.60 7.42
N SER A 10 2.25 7.05 7.05
CA SER A 10 2.01 5.65 6.73
C SER A 10 1.37 5.56 5.35
N LEU A 11 1.36 4.38 4.72
CA LEU A 11 0.65 4.22 3.44
C LEU A 11 -0.83 4.62 3.56
N TRP A 12 -1.45 4.28 4.70
CA TRP A 12 -2.81 4.70 5.06
C TRP A 12 -2.97 6.22 5.08
N SER A 13 -2.12 6.93 5.82
CA SER A 13 -2.21 8.40 5.92
C SER A 13 -1.93 9.08 4.60
N ILE A 14 -1.00 8.56 3.79
CA ILE A 14 -0.69 9.10 2.47
C ILE A 14 -1.90 8.95 1.55
N SER A 15 -2.49 7.76 1.44
CA SER A 15 -3.66 7.54 0.58
C SER A 15 -4.91 8.33 0.98
N GLY A 16 -5.03 8.66 2.28
CA GLY A 16 -6.14 9.48 2.78
C GLY A 16 -6.01 10.97 2.50
N LYS A 17 -4.93 11.43 1.84
CA LYS A 17 -4.77 12.84 1.50
C LYS A 17 -5.54 13.20 0.24
N ALA A 18 -6.11 14.40 0.22
CA ALA A 18 -6.89 14.92 -0.91
C ALA A 18 -6.06 15.02 -2.21
N GLU A 19 -4.75 15.26 -2.11
CA GLU A 19 -3.83 15.28 -3.26
C GLU A 19 -3.48 13.88 -3.81
N THR A 20 -3.96 12.80 -3.17
CA THR A 20 -3.76 11.41 -3.60
C THR A 20 -5.08 10.75 -3.99
N TYR A 21 -5.66 9.92 -3.13
CA TYR A 21 -6.91 9.18 -3.36
C TYR A 21 -8.10 9.73 -2.58
N ASP A 22 -7.85 10.57 -1.57
CA ASP A 22 -8.87 11.01 -0.61
C ASP A 22 -9.60 9.83 0.06
N ASP A 23 -8.97 8.66 0.11
CA ASP A 23 -9.51 7.43 0.67
C ASP A 23 -8.38 6.57 1.22
N PRO A 24 -8.28 6.46 2.55
CA PRO A 24 -7.19 5.71 3.14
C PRO A 24 -7.28 4.20 2.89
N TYR A 25 -8.42 3.65 2.48
CA TYR A 25 -8.53 2.22 2.10
C TYR A 25 -7.81 1.89 0.79
N GLN A 26 -7.36 2.90 0.04
CA GLN A 26 -6.64 2.72 -1.21
C GLN A 26 -5.11 2.65 -1.03
N TRP A 27 -4.60 2.67 0.22
CA TRP A 27 -3.18 2.47 0.50
C TRP A 27 -2.52 1.26 -0.20
N PRO A 28 -3.22 0.12 -0.43
CA PRO A 28 -2.61 -1.02 -1.13
C PRO A 28 -2.20 -0.70 -2.57
N LEU A 29 -2.81 0.29 -3.23
CA LEU A 29 -2.39 0.76 -4.55
C LEU A 29 -0.95 1.31 -4.51
N ILE A 30 -0.64 2.12 -3.50
CA ILE A 30 0.71 2.67 -3.30
C ILE A 30 1.69 1.52 -3.07
N TYR A 31 1.30 0.53 -2.26
CA TYR A 31 2.14 -0.63 -2.01
C TYR A 31 2.40 -1.45 -3.27
N LYS A 32 1.35 -1.75 -4.05
CA LYS A 32 1.44 -2.49 -5.31
C LYS A 32 2.34 -1.80 -6.32
N GLU A 33 2.21 -0.50 -6.48
CA GLU A 33 3.01 0.29 -7.42
C GLU A 33 4.48 0.36 -7.01
N ASN A 34 4.79 0.27 -5.71
CA ASN A 34 6.15 0.40 -5.18
C ASN A 34 6.67 -0.92 -4.58
N ARG A 35 6.15 -2.07 -5.01
CA ARG A 35 6.52 -3.40 -4.50
C ARG A 35 8.01 -3.75 -4.63
N ASP A 36 8.72 -3.09 -5.54
CA ASP A 36 10.18 -3.18 -5.71
C ASP A 36 10.96 -2.32 -4.69
N ARG A 37 10.30 -1.33 -4.07
CA ARG A 37 10.88 -0.34 -3.15
C ARG A 37 10.40 -0.52 -1.71
N ILE A 38 9.21 -1.05 -1.51
CA ILE A 38 8.59 -1.34 -0.22
C ILE A 38 8.56 -2.85 -0.05
N LYS A 39 9.31 -3.36 0.92
CA LYS A 39 9.33 -4.80 1.24
C LYS A 39 8.20 -5.20 2.20
N ASP A 40 7.77 -4.25 3.00
CA ASP A 40 6.76 -4.41 4.04
C ASP A 40 5.92 -3.13 4.04
N ALA A 41 4.60 -3.27 3.87
CA ALA A 41 3.66 -2.17 3.78
C ALA A 41 3.69 -1.26 5.03
N ASP A 42 4.08 -1.81 6.18
CA ASP A 42 4.15 -1.08 7.45
C ASP A 42 5.53 -0.42 7.67
N LEU A 43 6.51 -0.65 6.79
CA LEU A 43 7.87 -0.10 6.88
C LEU A 43 8.20 0.83 5.72
N ILE A 44 7.70 2.07 5.81
CA ILE A 44 8.14 3.20 4.98
C ILE A 44 8.98 4.17 5.80
N TYR A 45 9.91 4.87 5.14
CA TYR A 45 10.86 5.75 5.82
C TYR A 45 10.81 7.18 5.30
N PRO A 46 10.99 8.19 6.17
CA PRO A 46 11.07 9.59 5.74
C PRO A 46 12.16 9.79 4.66
N GLY A 47 11.83 10.58 3.65
CA GLY A 47 12.68 10.83 2.49
C GLY A 47 12.54 9.80 1.35
N GLN A 48 11.87 8.66 1.59
CA GLN A 48 11.53 7.71 0.55
C GLN A 48 10.59 8.35 -0.46
N LYS A 49 10.86 8.15 -1.75
CA LYS A 49 9.99 8.59 -2.85
C LYS A 49 9.09 7.42 -3.23
N LEU A 50 7.79 7.65 -3.37
CA LEU A 50 6.80 6.64 -3.75
C LEU A 50 6.05 7.10 -4.99
N ALA A 51 5.86 6.19 -5.94
CA ALA A 51 4.98 6.41 -7.06
C ALA A 51 3.52 6.27 -6.60
N VAL A 52 2.68 7.26 -6.93
CA VAL A 52 1.25 7.24 -6.68
C VAL A 52 0.56 7.43 -8.03
N ASP A 53 -0.06 6.38 -8.54
CA ASP A 53 -0.91 6.47 -9.73
C ASP A 53 -2.21 7.14 -9.35
N LEU A 54 -2.49 8.35 -9.87
CA LEU A 54 -3.69 9.13 -9.57
C LEU A 54 -4.90 8.75 -10.44
N ASN A 55 -4.73 7.85 -11.39
CA ASN A 55 -5.82 7.39 -12.25
C ASN A 55 -5.89 5.85 -12.32
N PRO A 56 -5.99 5.16 -11.17
CA PRO A 56 -6.09 3.70 -11.13
C PRO A 56 -7.40 3.22 -11.78
N SER A 57 -7.40 2.00 -12.29
CA SER A 57 -8.63 1.39 -12.80
C SER A 57 -9.63 1.16 -11.66
N SER A 58 -10.93 1.20 -11.96
CA SER A 58 -11.97 0.91 -10.96
C SER A 58 -11.84 -0.50 -10.36
N ALA A 59 -11.29 -1.45 -11.12
CA ALA A 59 -11.01 -2.80 -10.65
C ALA A 59 -9.85 -2.83 -9.65
N ASP A 60 -8.77 -2.08 -9.89
CA ASP A 60 -7.66 -1.96 -8.96
C ASP A 60 -8.08 -1.27 -7.65
N VAL A 61 -8.90 -0.22 -7.75
CA VAL A 61 -9.47 0.48 -6.59
C VAL A 61 -10.31 -0.49 -5.74
N GLN A 62 -11.20 -1.27 -6.38
CA GLN A 62 -12.01 -2.26 -5.67
C GLN A 62 -11.14 -3.32 -4.99
N ALA A 63 -10.16 -3.88 -5.70
CA ALA A 63 -9.25 -4.87 -5.13
C ALA A 63 -8.43 -4.30 -3.95
N ALA A 64 -8.00 -3.04 -4.03
CA ALA A 64 -7.29 -2.37 -2.94
C ALA A 64 -8.18 -2.18 -1.71
N ILE A 65 -9.41 -1.68 -1.91
CA ILE A 65 -10.37 -1.48 -0.82
C ILE A 65 -10.76 -2.81 -0.18
N GLU A 66 -11.03 -3.85 -0.98
CA GLU A 66 -11.29 -5.19 -0.48
C GLU A 66 -10.10 -5.71 0.33
N HIS A 67 -8.87 -5.59 -0.17
CA HIS A 67 -7.67 -5.99 0.56
C HIS A 67 -7.55 -5.25 1.89
N ALA A 68 -7.64 -3.92 1.90
CA ALA A 68 -7.51 -3.11 3.10
C ALA A 68 -8.57 -3.45 4.17
N ARG A 69 -9.80 -3.78 3.76
CA ARG A 69 -10.89 -4.18 4.67
C ARG A 69 -10.69 -5.58 5.25
N HIS A 70 -10.08 -6.50 4.50
CA HIS A 70 -9.92 -7.90 4.88
C HIS A 70 -8.51 -8.26 5.37
N ARG A 71 -7.54 -7.33 5.34
CA ARG A 71 -6.15 -7.54 5.78
C ARG A 71 -6.08 -8.10 7.20
N GLY A 72 -6.88 -7.55 8.13
CA GLY A 72 -6.90 -7.91 9.54
C GLY A 72 -6.56 -6.72 10.44
N ALA A 73 -6.46 -6.95 11.76
CA ALA A 73 -5.96 -5.92 12.68
C ALA A 73 -4.44 -5.80 12.54
N TRP A 74 -3.91 -4.58 12.43
CA TRP A 74 -2.46 -4.29 12.40
C TRP A 74 -1.71 -5.13 13.45
N ALA A 75 -0.92 -6.10 13.00
CA ALA A 75 -0.06 -6.93 13.85
C ALA A 75 1.41 -6.67 13.50
N LEU A 76 2.17 -6.13 14.46
CA LEU A 76 3.60 -5.87 14.29
C LEU A 76 4.39 -7.18 14.03
N GLY A 77 5.12 -7.25 12.91
CA GLY A 77 6.29 -8.14 12.77
C GLY A 77 6.29 -9.20 11.67
N VAL A 78 5.31 -9.26 10.76
CA VAL A 78 5.31 -10.20 9.63
C VAL A 78 4.66 -9.55 8.41
N VAL A 79 5.31 -9.62 7.23
CA VAL A 79 4.62 -9.36 5.94
C VAL A 79 3.46 -10.33 5.86
N GLU A 80 2.24 -9.82 6.00
CA GLU A 80 1.07 -10.68 6.13
C GLU A 80 0.88 -11.51 4.84
N ASP A 81 0.45 -12.77 4.98
CA ASP A 81 0.18 -13.61 3.81
C ASP A 81 -0.93 -13.03 2.92
N SER A 82 -1.80 -12.19 3.49
CA SER A 82 -2.78 -11.37 2.78
C SER A 82 -2.08 -10.42 1.79
N ASP A 83 -1.04 -9.71 2.22
CA ASP A 83 -0.28 -8.76 1.41
C ASP A 83 0.41 -9.45 0.22
N ARG A 84 0.97 -10.65 0.44
CA ARG A 84 1.55 -11.45 -0.66
C ARG A 84 0.50 -11.87 -1.69
N ARG A 85 -0.68 -12.31 -1.24
CA ARG A 85 -1.79 -12.69 -2.14
C ARG A 85 -2.25 -11.51 -2.98
N TYR A 86 -2.38 -10.34 -2.35
CA TYR A 86 -2.76 -9.10 -3.05
C TYR A 86 -1.74 -8.69 -4.12
N LEU A 87 -0.44 -8.82 -3.84
CA LEU A 87 0.64 -8.54 -4.80
C LEU A 87 0.80 -9.57 -5.92
N GLY A 88 -0.05 -10.60 -5.98
CA GLY A 88 0.01 -11.68 -6.98
C GLY A 88 1.05 -12.76 -6.66
N GLY A 89 1.52 -12.85 -5.42
CA GLY A 89 2.41 -13.90 -4.96
C GLY A 89 1.68 -15.23 -4.81
N SER A 90 1.94 -16.17 -5.72
CA SER A 90 1.80 -17.60 -5.42
C SER A 90 2.61 -17.91 -4.16
N LEU A 91 2.06 -18.71 -3.24
CA LEU A 91 2.80 -19.31 -2.14
C LEU A 91 3.93 -20.19 -2.71
N GLU A 92 5.07 -19.61 -3.04
CA GLU A 92 6.32 -20.36 -3.14
C GLU A 92 7.23 -19.88 -2.02
N LEU A 93 7.12 -20.59 -0.89
CA LEU A 93 8.20 -20.73 0.08
C LEU A 93 9.40 -21.35 -0.67
N ARG A 94 10.44 -20.55 -0.89
CA ARG A 94 11.80 -21.06 -1.13
C ARG A 94 12.60 -20.94 0.15
#